data_AF-A0A330MMC1-F1
#
_entry.id   AF-A0A330MMC1-F1
#
_cell.length_a   1.000
_cell.length_b   1.000
_cell.length_c   1.000
_cell.angle_alpha   90.00
_cell.angle_beta   90.00
_cell.angle_gamma   90.00
#
_symmetry.space_group_name_H-M   'P 1'
#
loop_
_entity.id
_entity.type
_entity.pdbx_description
1 polymer ?
#
loop_
_entity_poly.entity_id
_entity_poly.type
_entity_poly.pdbx_seq_one_letter_code
_entity_poly.pdbx_strand_id
1 'polypeptide(L)'
;MALLCLVITSCSKEDSVENEAAKYEIDLALAQKNDSDISARILELVNIHRDSLGLSTLKMDNQYASAFAVDHTQYMIDKEQINHDNFGYRSEGIKYHDGAQVVGENVAYGYDTAEQVMNAWLKSPGHKAIIEGNFTHTGFGVMKCDKGRSYYTELFYRK
;
A
#
# COMPACT_ATOMS: atom_id res chain seq x y z
N MET A 1 -55.02 33.93 -18.04
CA MET A 1 -53.60 33.84 -17.63
C MET A 1 -53.46 32.56 -16.81
N ALA A 2 -52.96 31.49 -17.41
CA ALA A 2 -52.55 30.30 -16.68
C ALA A 2 -51.08 30.10 -16.99
N LEU A 3 -50.31 30.06 -15.91
CA LEU A 3 -48.87 30.23 -15.83
C LEU A 3 -48.14 28.98 -16.36
N LEU A 4 -47.09 29.25 -17.13
CA LEU A 4 -46.08 28.32 -17.61
C LEU A 4 -45.30 27.72 -16.42
N CYS A 5 -45.16 26.40 -16.36
CA CYS A 5 -44.11 25.74 -15.57
C CYS A 5 -43.33 24.79 -16.49
N LEU A 6 -42.20 25.31 -17.03
CA LEU A 6 -41.13 24.49 -17.58
C LEU A 6 -40.48 23.73 -16.42
N VAL A 7 -40.48 22.40 -16.48
CA VAL A 7 -39.68 21.57 -15.60
C VAL A 7 -38.32 21.38 -16.26
N ILE A 8 -37.31 22.12 -15.79
CA ILE A 8 -35.91 21.86 -16.14
C ILE A 8 -35.41 20.73 -15.23
N THR A 9 -35.31 19.52 -15.76
CA THR A 9 -34.60 18.42 -15.09
C THR A 9 -33.11 18.69 -15.17
N SER A 10 -32.55 19.25 -14.10
CA SER A 10 -31.11 19.39 -13.89
C SER A 10 -30.52 18.00 -13.61
N CYS A 11 -29.59 17.54 -14.45
CA CYS A 11 -28.84 16.30 -14.22
C CYS A 11 -27.90 16.48 -13.01
N SER A 12 -28.18 15.82 -11.90
CA SER A 12 -27.30 15.73 -10.74
C SER A 12 -26.10 14.84 -11.06
N LYS A 13 -24.93 15.48 -11.26
CA LYS A 13 -23.60 14.83 -11.26
C LYS A 13 -23.01 14.70 -9.85
N GLU A 14 -23.82 14.92 -8.82
CA GLU A 14 -23.36 14.99 -7.43
C GLU A 14 -23.30 13.60 -6.76
N ASP A 15 -24.13 12.64 -7.19
CA ASP A 15 -24.14 11.26 -6.63
C ASP A 15 -22.87 10.43 -6.91
N SER A 16 -22.07 10.80 -7.92
CA SER A 16 -20.89 10.00 -8.32
C SER A 16 -19.64 10.32 -7.51
N VAL A 17 -19.48 11.55 -7.03
CA VAL A 17 -18.26 11.99 -6.33
C VAL A 17 -18.28 11.54 -4.86
N GLU A 18 -19.45 11.62 -4.22
CA GLU A 18 -19.63 11.16 -2.83
C GLU A 18 -19.47 9.64 -2.69
N ASN A 19 -19.86 8.88 -3.71
CA ASN A 19 -19.74 7.41 -3.73
C ASN A 19 -18.30 6.92 -3.93
N GLU A 20 -17.48 7.66 -4.69
CA GLU A 20 -16.06 7.34 -4.89
C GLU A 20 -15.22 7.58 -3.63
N ALA A 21 -15.51 8.64 -2.86
CA ALA A 21 -14.80 8.94 -1.62
C ALA A 21 -15.02 7.87 -0.55
N ALA A 22 -16.27 7.42 -0.37
CA ALA A 22 -16.63 6.36 0.57
C ALA A 22 -16.00 5.01 0.22
N LYS A 23 -15.68 4.78 -1.06
CA LYS A 23 -15.22 3.48 -1.56
C LYS A 23 -13.82 3.11 -1.06
N TYR A 24 -12.93 4.08 -0.87
CA TYR A 24 -11.54 3.83 -0.45
C TYR A 24 -11.22 4.45 0.91
N GLU A 25 -12.24 4.58 1.77
CA GLU A 25 -12.02 5.00 3.15
C GLU A 25 -11.13 3.99 3.88
N ILE A 26 -10.17 4.53 4.62
CA ILE A 26 -9.30 3.74 5.49
C ILE A 26 -8.92 4.56 6.71
N ASP A 27 -8.89 3.92 7.87
CA ASP A 27 -8.42 4.55 9.09
C ASP A 27 -6.88 4.71 9.04
N LEU A 28 -6.41 5.95 8.92
CA LEU A 28 -4.99 6.26 8.91
C LEU A 28 -4.27 5.87 10.22
N ALA A 29 -5.00 5.70 11.34
CA ALA A 29 -4.41 5.20 12.58
C ALA A 29 -3.91 3.75 12.44
N LEU A 30 -4.38 2.99 11.44
CA LEU A 30 -3.84 1.66 11.15
C LEU A 30 -2.34 1.70 10.90
N ALA A 31 -1.81 2.74 10.23
CA ALA A 31 -0.37 2.86 9.97
C ALA A 31 0.48 2.79 11.26
N GLN A 32 -0.08 3.12 12.43
CA GLN A 32 0.61 3.04 13.72
C GLN A 32 0.84 1.60 14.21
N LYS A 33 0.15 0.60 13.64
CA LYS A 33 0.34 -0.82 13.98
C LYS A 33 1.54 -1.45 13.25
N ASN A 34 2.12 -0.74 12.28
CA ASN A 34 3.34 -1.16 11.60
C ASN A 34 4.52 -1.15 12.58
N ASP A 35 5.31 -2.22 12.60
CA ASP A 35 6.60 -2.25 13.29
C ASP A 35 7.59 -1.28 12.60
N SER A 36 7.71 -0.07 13.16
CA SER A 36 8.49 1.02 12.59
C SER A 36 9.98 0.72 12.53
N ASP A 37 10.50 -0.05 13.48
CA ASP A 37 11.94 -0.34 13.57
C ASP A 37 12.33 -1.31 12.44
N ILE A 38 11.56 -2.39 12.25
CA ILE A 38 11.80 -3.34 11.17
C ILE A 38 11.56 -2.69 9.81
N SER A 39 10.44 -1.98 9.63
CA SER A 39 10.11 -1.36 8.34
C SER A 39 11.09 -0.26 7.93
N ALA A 40 11.55 0.58 8.87
CA ALA A 40 12.61 1.56 8.59
C ALA A 40 13.92 0.90 8.14
N ARG A 41 14.30 -0.22 8.78
CA ARG A 41 15.49 -0.97 8.39
C ARG A 41 15.34 -1.64 7.01
N ILE A 42 14.15 -2.16 6.69
CA ILE A 42 13.86 -2.68 5.34
C ILE A 42 14.00 -1.57 4.30
N LEU A 43 13.40 -0.39 4.54
CA LEU A 43 13.51 0.75 3.63
C LEU A 43 14.97 1.18 3.40
N GLU A 44 15.77 1.23 4.46
CA GLU A 44 17.20 1.53 4.35
C GLU A 44 17.90 0.53 3.40
N LEU A 45 17.67 -0.76 3.59
CA LEU A 45 18.25 -1.81 2.75
C LEU A 45 17.77 -1.75 1.30
N VAL A 46 16.46 -1.50 1.09
CA VAL A 46 15.89 -1.26 -0.24
C VAL A 46 16.55 -0.07 -0.92
N ASN A 47 16.74 1.04 -0.19
CA ASN A 47 17.37 2.23 -0.73
C ASN A 47 18.86 2.06 -1.02
N ILE A 48 19.61 1.33 -0.18
CA ILE A 48 21.00 0.95 -0.46
C ILE A 48 21.09 0.14 -1.77
N HIS A 49 20.20 -0.85 -1.93
CA HIS A 49 20.15 -1.66 -3.15
C HIS A 49 19.82 -0.81 -4.38
N ARG A 50 18.78 0.03 -4.29
CA ARG A 50 18.35 0.91 -5.39
C ARG A 50 19.44 1.91 -5.78
N ASP A 51 20.08 2.55 -4.80
CA ASP A 51 21.16 3.50 -5.03
C ASP A 51 22.36 2.83 -5.73
N SER A 52 22.71 1.59 -5.36
CA SER A 52 23.77 0.82 -6.01
C SER A 52 23.53 0.55 -7.50
N LEU A 53 22.26 0.63 -7.95
CA LEU A 53 21.84 0.48 -9.34
C LEU A 53 21.60 1.83 -10.02
N GLY A 54 21.81 2.95 -9.34
CA GLY A 54 21.51 4.29 -9.82
C GLY A 54 20.01 4.61 -9.91
N LEU A 55 19.17 3.85 -9.20
CA LEU A 55 17.73 4.09 -9.11
C LEU A 55 17.44 5.11 -7.99
N SER A 56 16.38 5.92 -8.18
CA SER A 56 15.95 6.86 -7.13
C SER A 56 15.54 6.12 -5.86
N THR A 57 15.96 6.64 -4.70
CA THR A 57 15.52 6.13 -3.41
C THR A 57 14.04 6.40 -3.18
N LEU A 58 13.40 5.52 -2.40
CA LEU A 58 12.01 5.59 -2.02
C LEU A 58 11.83 6.44 -0.77
N LYS A 59 10.77 7.24 -0.75
CA LYS A 59 10.32 7.99 0.42
C LYS A 59 9.30 7.18 1.21
N MET A 60 9.44 7.16 2.53
CA MET A 60 8.44 6.53 3.39
C MET A 60 7.12 7.32 3.34
N ASP A 61 6.02 6.60 3.16
CA ASP A 61 4.66 7.07 3.31
C ASP A 61 4.04 6.45 4.57
N ASN A 62 3.95 7.25 5.63
CA ASN A 62 3.38 6.85 6.92
C ASN A 62 1.86 7.08 7.01
N GLN A 63 1.18 7.35 5.89
CA GLN A 63 -0.25 7.61 5.81
C GLN A 63 -0.95 6.49 5.03
N TYR A 64 -1.53 6.78 3.86
CA TYR A 64 -2.43 5.87 3.17
C TYR A 64 -1.74 4.57 2.76
N ALA A 65 -0.54 4.63 2.18
CA ALA A 65 0.15 3.41 1.76
C ALA A 65 0.47 2.49 2.95
N SER A 66 0.94 3.03 4.09
CA SER A 66 1.16 2.22 5.29
C SER A 66 -0.14 1.75 5.93
N ALA A 67 -1.22 2.54 5.90
CA ALA A 67 -2.52 2.12 6.40
C ALA A 67 -3.08 0.94 5.59
N PHE A 68 -3.05 1.00 4.24
CA PHE A 68 -3.45 -0.10 3.37
C PHE A 68 -2.55 -1.33 3.52
N ALA A 69 -1.25 -1.14 3.73
CA ALA A 69 -0.32 -2.23 3.95
C ALA A 69 -0.58 -2.93 5.30
N VAL A 70 -0.87 -2.18 6.38
CA VAL A 70 -1.27 -2.75 7.67
C VAL A 70 -2.59 -3.50 7.55
N ASP A 71 -3.59 -2.92 6.89
CA ASP A 71 -4.90 -3.56 6.68
C ASP A 71 -4.74 -4.94 6.00
N HIS A 72 -3.95 -5.01 4.94
CA HIS A 72 -3.65 -6.28 4.26
C HIS A 72 -2.84 -7.25 5.12
N THR A 73 -1.90 -6.73 5.91
CA THR A 73 -1.09 -7.55 6.81
C THR A 73 -1.97 -8.22 7.87
N GLN A 74 -2.94 -7.48 8.42
CA GLN A 74 -3.95 -8.03 9.32
C GLN A 74 -4.80 -9.09 8.60
N TYR A 75 -5.25 -8.81 7.37
CA TYR A 75 -5.99 -9.78 6.56
C TYR A 75 -5.20 -11.09 6.35
N MET A 76 -3.91 -11.01 6.02
CA MET A 76 -3.05 -12.20 5.87
C MET A 76 -2.88 -12.97 7.18
N ILE A 77 -2.78 -12.27 8.32
CA ILE A 77 -2.75 -12.87 9.65
C ILE A 77 -4.06 -13.63 9.92
N ASP A 78 -5.20 -13.00 9.68
CA ASP A 78 -6.53 -13.59 9.93
C ASP A 78 -6.80 -14.81 9.04
N LYS A 79 -6.21 -14.83 7.84
CA LYS A 79 -6.26 -15.97 6.91
C LYS A 79 -5.19 -17.03 7.19
N GLU A 80 -4.22 -16.74 8.06
CA GLU A 80 -3.00 -17.52 8.25
C GLU A 80 -2.27 -17.85 6.93
N GLN A 81 -2.31 -16.95 5.95
CA GLN A 81 -1.80 -17.20 4.59
C GLN A 81 -1.29 -15.93 3.92
N ILE A 82 -0.08 -16.00 3.34
CA ILE A 82 0.43 -14.93 2.45
C ILE A 82 -0.30 -14.95 1.10
N ASN A 83 -0.75 -13.79 0.65
CA ASN A 83 -1.46 -13.63 -0.62
C ASN A 83 -1.43 -12.16 -1.08
N HIS A 84 -1.90 -11.93 -2.32
CA HIS A 84 -2.08 -10.60 -2.91
C HIS A 84 -3.58 -10.26 -3.08
N ASP A 85 -4.47 -10.91 -2.33
CA ASP A 85 -5.92 -10.71 -2.46
C ASP A 85 -6.26 -9.23 -2.31
N ASN A 86 -7.28 -8.77 -3.04
CA ASN A 86 -7.75 -7.39 -2.98
C ASN A 86 -6.68 -6.32 -3.32
N PHE A 87 -5.58 -6.68 -3.99
CA PHE A 87 -4.55 -5.70 -4.40
C PHE A 87 -5.12 -4.52 -5.21
N GLY A 88 -6.12 -4.78 -6.05
CA GLY A 88 -6.82 -3.73 -6.78
C GLY A 88 -7.44 -2.66 -5.86
N TYR A 89 -8.02 -3.05 -4.73
CA TYR A 89 -8.60 -2.12 -3.75
C TYR A 89 -7.53 -1.18 -3.18
N ARG A 90 -6.41 -1.75 -2.71
CA ARG A 90 -5.28 -0.97 -2.16
C ARG A 90 -4.65 -0.07 -3.21
N SER A 91 -4.46 -0.61 -4.41
CA SER A 91 -3.87 0.13 -5.53
C SER A 91 -4.73 1.34 -5.88
N GLU A 92 -6.03 1.16 -6.08
CA GLU A 92 -6.93 2.27 -6.40
C GLU A 92 -7.08 3.26 -5.24
N GLY A 93 -7.05 2.79 -3.98
CA GLY A 93 -7.04 3.67 -2.81
C GLY A 93 -5.81 4.58 -2.77
N ILE A 94 -4.60 4.05 -3.01
CA ILE A 94 -3.38 4.87 -3.07
C ILE A 94 -3.42 5.83 -4.28
N LYS A 95 -3.95 5.40 -5.43
CA LYS A 95 -4.13 6.30 -6.58
C LYS A 95 -5.07 7.46 -6.26
N TYR A 96 -6.18 7.16 -5.58
CA TYR A 96 -7.20 8.13 -5.19
C TYR A 96 -6.65 9.16 -4.18
N HIS A 97 -6.02 8.70 -3.09
CA HIS A 97 -5.58 9.58 -2.01
C HIS A 97 -4.24 10.28 -2.28
N ASP A 98 -3.30 9.60 -2.96
CA ASP A 98 -1.93 10.08 -3.12
C ASP A 98 -1.57 10.48 -4.56
N GLY A 99 -2.50 10.33 -5.50
CA GLY A 99 -2.27 10.65 -6.91
C GLY A 99 -1.26 9.71 -7.56
N ALA A 100 -1.14 8.48 -7.07
CA ALA A 100 -0.23 7.50 -7.65
C ALA A 100 -0.62 7.16 -9.10
N GLN A 101 0.38 6.91 -9.94
CA GLN A 101 0.21 6.48 -11.33
C GLN A 101 0.31 4.95 -11.46
N VAL A 102 1.19 4.35 -10.65
CA VAL A 102 1.42 2.91 -10.60
C VAL A 102 1.69 2.52 -9.15
N VAL A 103 1.21 1.33 -8.77
CA VAL A 103 1.41 0.74 -7.45
C VAL A 103 1.94 -0.68 -7.64
N GLY A 104 2.89 -1.10 -6.80
CA GLY A 104 3.41 -2.46 -6.73
C GLY A 104 3.35 -2.98 -5.29
N GLU A 105 3.50 -4.29 -5.11
CA GLU A 105 3.46 -4.92 -3.80
C GLU A 105 4.45 -6.06 -3.68
N ASN A 106 5.10 -6.13 -2.52
CA ASN A 106 5.75 -7.33 -2.03
C ASN A 106 5.11 -7.78 -0.71
N VAL A 107 5.02 -9.10 -0.50
CA VAL A 107 4.61 -9.68 0.78
C VAL A 107 5.62 -10.71 1.27
N ALA A 108 5.67 -10.96 2.57
CA ALA A 108 6.50 -12.01 3.16
C ALA A 108 5.90 -12.54 4.48
N TYR A 109 6.42 -13.68 4.94
CA TYR A 109 6.04 -14.27 6.23
C TYR A 109 7.20 -15.07 6.84
N GLY A 110 7.31 -15.02 8.17
CA GLY A 110 8.14 -15.95 8.95
C GLY A 110 9.63 -15.60 9.03
N TYR A 111 10.00 -14.41 8.55
CA TYR A 111 11.33 -13.84 8.76
C TYR A 111 11.36 -13.04 10.06
N ASP A 112 12.51 -13.04 10.73
CA ASP A 112 12.67 -12.40 12.03
C ASP A 112 13.41 -11.06 11.93
N THR A 113 14.13 -10.82 10.82
CA THR A 113 14.90 -9.58 10.60
C THR A 113 14.66 -8.97 9.22
N ALA A 114 14.88 -7.66 9.12
CA ALA A 114 14.84 -6.92 7.87
C ALA A 114 15.79 -7.49 6.81
N GLU A 115 17.00 -7.88 7.20
CA GLU A 115 17.99 -8.49 6.29
C GLU A 115 17.50 -9.82 5.72
N GLN A 116 16.79 -10.63 6.51
CA GLN A 116 16.25 -11.89 6.03
C GLN A 116 15.16 -11.67 4.98
N VAL A 117 14.23 -10.73 5.23
CA VAL A 117 13.17 -10.35 4.29
C VAL A 117 13.77 -9.80 3.01
N MET A 118 14.68 -8.83 3.11
CA MET A 118 15.34 -8.22 1.96
C MET A 118 16.07 -9.26 1.11
N ASN A 119 16.84 -10.15 1.73
CA ASN A 119 17.54 -11.22 1.03
C ASN A 119 16.57 -12.18 0.34
N ALA A 120 15.42 -12.47 0.95
CA ALA A 120 14.40 -13.32 0.35
C ALA A 120 13.76 -12.67 -0.88
N TRP A 121 13.38 -11.38 -0.78
CA TRP A 121 12.82 -10.64 -1.91
C TRP A 121 13.82 -10.50 -3.07
N LEU A 122 15.08 -10.18 -2.80
CA LEU A 122 16.11 -10.09 -3.86
C LEU A 122 16.38 -11.43 -4.56
N LYS A 123 16.17 -12.57 -3.89
CA LYS A 123 16.30 -13.90 -4.50
C LYS A 123 15.08 -14.31 -5.33
N SER A 124 13.96 -13.61 -5.19
CA SER A 124 12.74 -13.85 -5.95
C SER A 124 12.64 -12.88 -7.12
N PRO A 125 12.67 -13.35 -8.38
CA PRO A 125 12.65 -12.46 -9.54
C PRO A 125 11.48 -11.47 -9.56
N GLY A 126 10.28 -11.90 -9.13
CA GLY A 126 9.09 -11.05 -9.04
C GLY A 126 9.27 -9.93 -8.01
N HIS A 127 9.61 -10.28 -6.77
CA HIS A 127 9.78 -9.28 -5.71
C HIS A 127 10.95 -8.33 -5.98
N LYS A 128 12.06 -8.86 -6.53
CA LYS A 128 13.21 -8.07 -6.96
C LYS A 128 12.81 -7.05 -8.04
N ALA A 129 12.02 -7.46 -9.03
CA ALA A 129 11.56 -6.56 -10.09
C ALA A 129 10.70 -5.41 -9.54
N ILE A 130 9.93 -5.63 -8.47
CA ILE A 130 9.20 -4.55 -7.78
C ILE A 130 10.17 -3.62 -7.03
N ILE A 131 11.13 -4.17 -6.28
CA ILE A 131 12.17 -3.37 -5.57
C ILE A 131 12.99 -2.51 -6.53
N GLU A 132 13.26 -3.00 -7.74
CA GLU A 132 14.02 -2.29 -8.79
C GLU A 132 13.12 -1.45 -9.72
N GLY A 133 11.80 -1.44 -9.46
CA GLY A 133 10.82 -0.73 -10.27
C GLY A 133 10.95 0.80 -10.17
N ASN A 134 10.37 1.50 -11.15
CA ASN A 134 10.30 2.96 -11.15
C ASN A 134 9.21 3.46 -10.17
N PHE A 135 9.56 3.51 -8.89
CA PHE A 135 8.74 4.01 -7.79
C PHE A 135 9.43 5.17 -7.08
N THR A 136 8.65 5.98 -6.37
CA THR A 136 9.13 7.16 -5.63
C THR A 136 8.81 7.10 -4.14
N HIS A 137 7.83 6.29 -3.75
CA HIS A 137 7.37 6.16 -2.37
C HIS A 137 7.13 4.69 -2.02
N THR A 138 7.15 4.38 -0.73
CA THR A 138 6.78 3.07 -0.19
C THR A 138 6.06 3.21 1.15
N GLY A 139 5.17 2.27 1.47
CA GLY A 139 4.49 2.16 2.76
C GLY A 139 4.49 0.71 3.25
N PHE A 140 4.45 0.51 4.57
CA PHE A 140 4.66 -0.80 5.18
C PHE A 140 3.55 -1.20 6.14
N GLY A 141 3.27 -2.50 6.15
CA GLY A 141 2.58 -3.20 7.22
C GLY A 141 3.44 -4.36 7.69
N VAL A 142 4.03 -4.23 8.88
CA VAL A 142 4.80 -5.29 9.53
C VAL A 142 4.15 -5.60 10.87
N MET A 143 3.66 -6.82 11.03
CA MET A 143 2.92 -7.24 12.23
C MET A 143 3.22 -8.68 12.59
N LYS A 144 3.27 -9.00 13.89
CA LYS A 144 3.40 -10.37 14.39
C LYS A 144 2.03 -11.01 14.60
N CYS A 145 1.88 -12.27 14.19
CA CYS A 145 0.75 -13.09 14.59
C CYS A 145 0.95 -13.66 16.00
N ASP A 146 -0.08 -14.28 16.57
CA ASP A 146 -0.07 -14.88 17.92
C ASP A 146 0.99 -15.98 18.09
N LYS A 147 1.44 -16.60 16.99
CA LYS A 147 2.53 -17.59 16.98
C LYS A 147 3.93 -16.95 17.02
N GLY A 148 4.00 -15.63 17.15
CA GLY A 148 5.24 -14.85 17.21
C GLY A 148 5.93 -14.62 15.86
N ARG A 149 5.30 -15.02 14.75
CA ARG A 149 5.85 -14.87 13.39
C ARG A 149 5.35 -13.59 12.73
N SER A 150 6.25 -12.88 12.05
CA SER A 150 5.91 -11.64 11.35
C SER A 150 5.33 -11.90 9.95
N TYR A 151 4.33 -11.11 9.59
CA TYR A 151 3.85 -10.90 8.24
C TYR A 151 4.29 -9.52 7.76
N TYR A 152 4.47 -9.40 6.45
CA TYR A 152 4.98 -8.19 5.81
C TYR A 152 4.15 -7.89 4.57
N THR A 153 3.75 -6.63 4.44
CA THR A 153 3.30 -6.01 3.19
C THR A 153 4.14 -4.76 2.96
N GLU A 154 4.77 -4.64 1.79
CA GLU A 154 5.40 -3.41 1.33
C GLU A 154 4.70 -2.96 0.04
N LEU A 155 4.10 -1.77 0.09
CA LEU A 155 3.43 -1.15 -1.05
C LEU A 155 4.33 -0.07 -1.64
N PHE A 156 4.61 -0.17 -2.93
CA PHE A 156 5.43 0.78 -3.68
C PHE A 156 4.52 1.62 -4.57
N TYR A 157 4.80 2.91 -4.75
CA TYR A 157 4.08 3.68 -5.74
C TYR A 157 4.89 4.83 -6.35
N ARG A 158 4.43 5.32 -7.51
CA ARG A 158 5.02 6.47 -8.21
C ARG A 158 3.98 7.60 -8.34
N LYS A 159 4.32 8.78 -7.84
CA LYS A 159 3.63 10.04 -8.18
C LYS A 159 4.12 10.57 -9.53
#